data_AF-A0A2R7UA68-F1
#
_entry.id   AF-A0A2R7UA68-F1
#
_cell.length_a   1.000
_cell.length_b   1.000
_cell.length_c   1.000
_cell.angle_alpha   90.00
_cell.angle_beta   90.00
_cell.angle_gamma   90.00
#
_symmetry.space_group_name_H-M   'P 1'
#
loop_
_entity.id
_entity.type
_entity.pdbx_description
1 polymer ?
#
loop_
_entity_poly.entity_id
_entity_poly.type
_entity_poly.pdbx_seq_one_letter_code
_entity_poly.pdbx_strand_id
1 'polypeptide(L)'
;MSISKTIHIAMQEEIPNTYGTCNACERSGLPILLLREAYAPRPDTGRPYRLADDSEIIFHPMHTDQLRLLRQGYVYVLLDQEIWQAYEVAAEGTLQRFPVSQMPLGPPRSLPKVCATEGHDVIASFINIDTLLYRKA
;
A
#
# COMPACT_ATOMS: atom_id res chain seq x y z
N MET A 1 -0.18 26.98 16.48
CA MET A 1 -1.04 26.63 15.33
C MET A 1 -2.40 27.30 15.50
N SER A 2 -3.00 27.83 14.44
CA SER A 2 -4.36 28.41 14.50
C SER A 2 -5.42 27.30 14.45
N ILE A 3 -6.54 27.47 15.15
CA ILE A 3 -7.68 26.54 15.16
C ILE A 3 -8.16 26.25 13.72
N SER A 4 -8.20 27.28 12.86
CA SER A 4 -8.59 27.12 11.46
C SER A 4 -7.67 26.16 10.69
N LYS A 5 -6.36 26.18 10.98
CA LYS A 5 -5.40 25.26 10.36
C LYS A 5 -5.63 23.83 10.85
N THR A 6 -5.84 23.65 12.16
CA THR A 6 -6.13 22.32 12.74
C THR A 6 -7.38 21.70 12.15
N ILE A 7 -8.46 22.49 12.01
CA ILE A 7 -9.72 22.02 11.41
C ILE A 7 -9.50 21.60 9.95
N HIS A 8 -8.76 22.40 9.18
CA HIS A 8 -8.48 22.07 7.79
C HIS A 8 -7.73 20.73 7.66
N ILE A 9 -6.71 20.51 8.48
CA ILE A 9 -5.95 19.24 8.49
C ILE A 9 -6.89 18.07 8.81
N ALA A 10 -7.66 18.16 9.89
CA ALA A 10 -8.59 17.12 10.29
C ALA A 10 -9.62 16.81 9.18
N MET A 11 -10.13 17.81 8.47
CA MET A 11 -11.05 17.60 7.35
C MET A 11 -10.40 16.82 6.20
N GLN A 12 -9.12 17.06 5.90
CA GLN A 12 -8.42 16.34 4.84
C GLN A 12 -8.10 14.89 5.23
N GLU A 13 -7.85 14.64 6.51
CA GLU A 13 -7.60 13.30 7.07
C GLU A 13 -8.88 12.46 7.10
N GLU A 14 -10.05 13.10 7.23
CA GLU A 14 -11.35 12.44 7.33
C GLU A 14 -12.09 12.28 5.98
N ILE A 15 -11.63 12.95 4.92
CA ILE A 15 -12.18 12.82 3.56
C ILE A 15 -11.19 12.01 2.72
N PRO A 16 -11.39 10.68 2.56
CA PRO A 16 -10.40 9.79 1.98
C PRO A 16 -10.26 9.95 0.46
N ASN A 17 -11.17 10.63 -0.22
CA ASN A 17 -10.96 11.02 -1.60
C ASN A 17 -11.62 12.36 -1.87
N THR A 18 -10.81 13.36 -2.20
CA THR A 18 -11.27 14.72 -2.50
C THR A 18 -11.60 14.94 -3.98
N TYR A 19 -11.21 14.02 -4.86
CA TYR A 19 -11.33 14.18 -6.32
C TYR A 19 -12.27 13.17 -6.98
N GLY A 20 -12.81 12.22 -6.22
CA GLY A 20 -13.66 11.15 -6.71
C GLY A 20 -14.48 10.50 -5.61
N THR A 21 -15.28 9.52 -6.01
CA THR A 21 -16.16 8.74 -5.13
C THR A 21 -15.53 7.41 -4.70
N CYS A 22 -14.58 6.91 -5.48
CA CYS A 22 -13.91 5.64 -5.21
C CYS A 22 -12.60 5.84 -4.45
N ASN A 23 -12.46 5.21 -3.29
CA ASN A 23 -11.24 5.28 -2.49
C ASN A 23 -10.08 4.40 -3.01
N ALA A 24 -10.33 3.59 -4.05
CA ALA A 24 -9.34 2.69 -4.63
C ALA A 24 -8.74 3.20 -5.94
N CYS A 25 -9.52 3.61 -6.93
CA CYS A 25 -8.97 3.92 -8.27
C CYS A 25 -9.07 5.39 -8.69
N GLU A 26 -9.97 6.19 -8.10
CA GLU A 26 -10.20 7.57 -8.54
C GLU A 26 -9.29 8.56 -7.79
N ARG A 27 -7.97 8.38 -7.91
CA ARG A 27 -6.96 9.18 -7.20
C ARG A 27 -6.16 10.03 -8.18
N SER A 28 -5.81 11.24 -7.77
CA SER A 28 -5.05 12.21 -8.57
C SER A 28 -3.65 12.43 -8.00
N GLY A 29 -2.72 12.83 -8.87
CA GLY A 29 -1.31 13.08 -8.50
C GLY A 29 -0.37 11.97 -8.95
N LEU A 30 0.90 12.09 -8.54
CA LEU A 30 1.99 11.19 -8.92
C LEU A 30 1.75 9.79 -8.31
N PRO A 31 1.67 8.72 -9.13
CA PRO A 31 1.52 7.36 -8.62
C PRO A 31 2.85 6.85 -8.06
N ILE A 32 2.82 6.30 -6.85
CA ILE A 32 3.98 5.71 -6.16
C ILE A 32 3.65 4.27 -5.78
N LEU A 33 4.47 3.33 -6.25
CA LEU A 33 4.33 1.92 -5.90
C LEU A 33 5.06 1.65 -4.58
N LEU A 34 4.31 1.27 -3.55
CA LEU A 34 4.89 0.96 -2.25
C LEU A 34 5.43 -0.46 -2.25
N LEU A 35 6.70 -0.59 -1.90
CA LEU A 35 7.43 -1.84 -1.79
C LEU A 35 8.02 -1.97 -0.40
N ARG A 36 8.15 -3.20 0.06
CA ARG A 36 8.91 -3.54 1.26
C ARG A 36 10.05 -4.47 0.92
N GLU A 37 11.12 -4.36 1.67
CA GLU A 37 12.10 -5.43 1.76
C GLU A 37 11.42 -6.67 2.36
N ALA A 38 11.71 -7.81 1.76
CA ALA A 38 11.21 -9.09 2.22
C ALA A 38 12.32 -10.13 2.12
N TYR A 39 12.40 -10.95 3.16
CA TYR A 39 13.16 -12.18 3.11
C TYR A 39 12.52 -13.11 2.07
N ALA A 40 13.23 -13.38 0.98
CA ALA A 40 12.69 -14.14 -0.13
C ALA A 40 13.76 -14.96 -0.86
N PRO A 41 13.36 -16.00 -1.64
CA PRO A 41 14.31 -16.85 -2.33
C PRO A 41 15.13 -16.07 -3.34
N ARG A 42 16.43 -16.34 -3.37
CA ARG A 42 17.31 -15.79 -4.40
C ARG A 42 16.86 -16.28 -5.79
N PRO A 43 16.62 -15.36 -6.74
CA PRO A 43 16.12 -15.72 -8.07
C PRO A 43 17.25 -16.25 -8.96
N ASP A 44 18.49 -15.88 -8.67
CA ASP A 44 19.72 -16.24 -9.39
C ASP A 44 20.32 -17.58 -8.95
N THR A 45 20.14 -17.97 -7.68
CA THR A 45 20.58 -19.27 -7.14
C THR A 45 19.45 -20.28 -7.02
N GLY A 46 18.39 -20.16 -7.84
CA GLY A 46 17.09 -20.83 -7.70
C GLY A 46 17.04 -22.36 -7.73
N ARG A 47 18.16 -23.07 -7.58
CA ARG A 47 18.17 -24.51 -7.32
C ARG A 47 18.19 -24.76 -5.83
N PRO A 48 17.08 -25.21 -5.23
CA PRO A 48 17.13 -25.75 -3.89
C PRO A 48 18.16 -26.89 -3.82
N TYR A 49 18.84 -27.04 -2.69
CA TYR A 49 19.74 -28.17 -2.45
C TYR A 49 19.33 -28.95 -1.20
N ARG A 50 19.60 -30.25 -1.20
CA ARG A 50 19.40 -31.10 -0.01
C ARG A 50 20.53 -30.84 0.96
N LEU A 51 20.23 -30.65 2.24
CA LEU A 51 21.24 -30.39 3.27
C LEU A 51 22.24 -31.55 3.44
N ALA A 52 21.79 -32.77 3.16
CA ALA A 52 22.57 -33.99 3.01
C ALA A 52 21.89 -34.93 1.99
N ASP A 53 22.64 -35.85 1.37
CA ASP A 53 22.15 -36.72 0.29
C ASP A 53 20.89 -37.54 0.67
N ASP A 54 20.78 -37.96 1.94
CA ASP A 54 19.62 -38.70 2.48
C ASP A 54 18.60 -37.84 3.24
N SER A 55 18.79 -36.52 3.32
CA SER A 55 17.85 -35.66 4.03
C SER A 55 16.63 -35.31 3.16
N GLU A 56 15.42 -35.38 3.69
CA GLU A 56 14.21 -34.82 3.03
C GLU A 56 14.14 -33.28 3.15
N ILE A 57 15.08 -32.67 3.88
CA ILE A 57 15.10 -31.24 4.14
C ILE A 57 15.72 -30.51 2.95
N ILE A 58 14.89 -29.74 2.25
CA ILE A 58 15.26 -28.92 1.10
C ILE A 58 15.58 -27.50 1.58
N PHE A 59 16.81 -27.04 1.35
CA PHE A 59 17.22 -25.68 1.67
C PHE A 59 17.03 -24.75 0.46
N HIS A 60 16.40 -23.61 0.72
CA HIS A 60 16.31 -22.50 -0.23
C HIS A 60 17.22 -21.36 0.23
N PRO A 61 18.19 -20.92 -0.59
CA PRO A 61 18.96 -19.71 -0.31
C PRO A 61 18.03 -18.49 -0.28
N MET A 62 18.08 -17.75 0.82
CA MET A 62 17.21 -16.59 1.07
C MET A 62 18.06 -15.33 1.19
N HIS A 63 17.49 -14.18 0.88
CA HIS A 63 18.12 -12.86 1.02
C HIS A 63 17.06 -11.81 1.34
N THR A 64 17.48 -10.70 1.93
CA THR A 64 16.61 -9.65 2.48
C THR A 64 16.40 -8.47 1.53
N ASP A 65 17.09 -8.44 0.40
CA ASP A 65 17.11 -7.33 -0.58
C ASP A 65 16.09 -7.49 -1.71
N GLN A 66 15.10 -8.39 -1.59
CA GLN A 66 13.99 -8.43 -2.53
C GLN A 66 12.89 -7.46 -2.15
N LEU A 67 12.52 -6.64 -3.13
CA LEU A 67 11.33 -5.83 -3.05
C LEU A 67 10.08 -6.67 -3.35
N ARG A 68 9.06 -6.53 -2.50
CA ARG A 68 7.75 -7.16 -2.65
C ARG A 68 6.65 -6.13 -2.43
N LEU A 69 5.54 -6.31 -3.15
CA LEU A 69 4.31 -5.58 -2.91
C LEU A 69 3.80 -5.86 -1.49
N LEU A 70 3.16 -4.85 -0.91
CA LEU A 70 2.39 -5.00 0.30
C LEU A 70 1.19 -5.91 0.00
N ARG A 71 0.85 -6.84 0.90
CA ARG A 71 -0.28 -7.76 0.71
C ARG A 71 -1.36 -7.67 1.78
N GLN A 72 -1.05 -7.33 3.01
CA GLN A 72 -2.06 -7.17 4.06
C GLN A 72 -1.59 -6.16 5.10
N GLY A 73 -2.52 -5.39 5.64
CA GLY A 73 -2.28 -4.44 6.72
C GLY A 73 -2.72 -3.03 6.35
N TYR A 74 -2.06 -2.04 6.94
CA TYR A 74 -2.40 -0.63 6.79
C TYR A 74 -1.13 0.18 6.50
N VAL A 75 -1.28 1.22 5.70
CA VAL A 75 -0.24 2.19 5.39
C VAL A 75 -0.73 3.57 5.80
N TYR A 76 0.11 4.28 6.55
CA TYR A 76 -0.09 5.68 6.88
C TYR A 76 1.04 6.49 6.24
N VAL A 77 0.69 7.52 5.48
CA VAL A 77 1.62 8.40 4.76
C VAL A 77 1.49 9.80 5.35
N LEU A 78 2.61 10.41 5.73
CA LEU A 78 2.63 11.75 6.31
C LEU A 78 3.02 12.77 5.25
N LEU A 79 2.02 13.48 4.73
CA LEU A 79 2.20 14.52 3.72
C LEU A 79 2.57 15.85 4.38
N ASP A 80 3.59 16.50 3.82
CA ASP A 80 4.14 17.78 4.26
C ASP A 80 4.47 17.86 5.76
N GLN A 81 4.68 16.71 6.40
CA GLN A 81 4.92 16.59 7.84
C GLN A 81 3.71 17.02 8.71
N GLU A 82 2.53 17.15 8.11
CA GLU A 82 1.35 17.72 8.80
C GLU A 82 0.06 16.93 8.59
N ILE A 83 -0.13 16.25 7.45
CA ILE A 83 -1.41 15.64 7.07
C ILE A 83 -1.22 14.14 6.87
N TRP A 84 -2.02 13.33 7.55
CA TRP A 84 -2.03 11.88 7.35
C TRP A 84 -2.96 11.44 6.22
N GLN A 85 -2.49 10.48 5.43
CA GLN A 85 -3.34 9.66 4.58
C GLN A 85 -3.26 8.20 5.04
N ALA A 86 -4.40 7.52 5.11
CA ALA A 86 -4.46 6.13 5.53
C ALA A 86 -5.00 5.23 4.42
N TYR A 87 -4.39 4.06 4.25
CA TYR A 87 -4.74 3.06 3.25
C TYR A 87 -4.83 1.68 3.90
N GLU A 88 -5.88 0.93 3.60
CA GLU A 88 -5.91 -0.51 3.86
C GLU A 88 -5.33 -1.25 2.66
N VAL A 89 -4.57 -2.31 2.92
CA VAL A 89 -3.89 -3.12 1.89
C VAL A 89 -4.59 -4.47 1.78
N ALA A 90 -5.26 -4.73 0.65
CA ALA A 90 -5.88 -6.03 0.38
C ALA A 90 -4.88 -7.08 -0.10
N ALA A 91 -5.24 -8.37 0.02
CA ALA A 91 -4.41 -9.54 -0.27
C ALA A 91 -3.76 -9.50 -1.67
N GLU A 92 -4.48 -8.93 -2.63
CA GLU A 92 -4.07 -8.70 -4.01
C GLU A 92 -3.07 -7.55 -4.20
N GLY A 93 -2.77 -6.78 -3.16
CA GLY A 93 -1.88 -5.62 -3.19
C GLY A 93 -2.55 -4.31 -3.60
N THR A 94 -3.88 -4.24 -3.55
CA THR A 94 -4.64 -3.02 -3.80
C THR A 94 -4.76 -2.18 -2.53
N LEU A 95 -4.73 -0.86 -2.70
CA LEU A 95 -4.76 0.13 -1.63
C LEU A 95 -6.09 0.88 -1.67
N GLN A 96 -6.81 0.90 -0.55
CA GLN A 96 -8.07 1.65 -0.44
C GLN A 96 -7.93 2.70 0.66
N ARG A 97 -8.20 3.97 0.32
CA ARG A 97 -8.17 5.06 1.31
C ARG A 97 -9.32 4.91 2.32
N PHE A 98 -9.03 5.24 3.57
CA PHE A 98 -10.03 5.34 4.63
C PHE A 98 -9.76 6.57 5.54
N PRO A 99 -10.76 7.04 6.31
CA PRO A 99 -10.57 8.18 7.21
C PRO A 99 -9.56 7.85 8.32
N VAL A 100 -8.60 8.72 8.60
CA VAL A 100 -7.49 8.41 9.54
C VAL A 100 -7.99 8.01 10.92
N SER A 101 -9.07 8.63 11.42
CA SER A 101 -9.66 8.30 12.71
C SER A 101 -10.47 6.99 12.75
N GLN A 102 -10.78 6.41 11.58
CA GLN A 102 -11.69 5.27 11.43
C GLN A 102 -10.98 4.09 10.76
N MET A 103 -9.96 3.54 11.44
CA MET A 103 -9.29 2.34 10.97
C MET A 103 -10.30 1.18 10.80
N PRO A 104 -10.45 0.61 9.59
CA PRO A 104 -11.37 -0.49 9.35
C PRO A 104 -11.02 -1.70 10.21
N LEU A 105 -12.03 -2.27 10.87
CA LEU A 105 -11.88 -3.48 11.65
C LEU A 105 -12.07 -4.71 10.75
N GLY A 106 -11.13 -5.66 10.84
CA GLY A 106 -11.18 -6.90 10.08
C GLY A 106 -10.25 -6.90 8.87
N PRO A 107 -10.25 -7.99 8.07
CA PRO A 107 -9.40 -8.09 6.90
C PRO A 107 -9.82 -7.05 5.84
N PRO A 108 -8.86 -6.39 5.16
CA PRO A 108 -9.14 -5.48 4.07
C PRO A 108 -9.93 -6.18 2.97
N ARG A 109 -10.92 -5.49 2.41
CA ARG A 109 -11.83 -6.08 1.43
C ARG A 109 -11.16 -6.10 0.07
N SER A 110 -11.35 -7.18 -0.66
CA SER A 110 -10.91 -7.20 -2.06
C SER A 110 -11.75 -6.25 -2.91
N LEU A 111 -11.16 -5.79 -4.01
CA LEU A 111 -11.89 -4.96 -4.96
C LEU A 111 -13.09 -5.72 -5.56
N PRO A 112 -14.20 -5.02 -5.89
CA PRO A 112 -15.28 -5.61 -6.64
C PRO A 112 -14.78 -6.22 -7.96
N LYS A 113 -15.33 -7.37 -8.36
CA LYS A 113 -14.91 -8.08 -9.59
C LYS A 113 -14.94 -7.19 -10.82
N VAL A 114 -15.95 -6.33 -10.94
CA VAL A 114 -16.06 -5.37 -12.05
C VAL A 114 -14.84 -4.44 -12.12
N CYS A 115 -14.35 -3.95 -10.98
CA CYS A 115 -13.17 -3.10 -10.93
C CYS A 115 -11.91 -3.84 -11.40
N ALA A 116 -11.75 -5.10 -11.02
CA ALA A 116 -10.62 -5.92 -11.47
C ALA A 116 -10.69 -6.19 -12.99
N THR A 117 -11.89 -6.45 -13.53
CA THR A 117 -12.07 -6.67 -14.98
C THR A 117 -11.72 -5.43 -15.80
N GLU A 118 -12.03 -4.23 -15.29
CA GLU A 118 -11.69 -2.95 -15.92
C GLU A 118 -10.25 -2.49 -15.65
N GLY A 119 -9.42 -3.31 -14.99
CA GLY A 119 -8.01 -2.99 -14.72
C GLY A 119 -7.78 -1.93 -13.63
N HIS A 120 -8.81 -1.63 -12.83
CA HIS A 120 -8.69 -0.66 -11.74
C HIS A 120 -7.83 -1.16 -10.59
N ASP A 121 -7.58 -2.47 -10.51
CA ASP A 121 -6.64 -3.10 -9.57
C ASP A 121 -5.21 -2.61 -9.78
N VAL A 122 -4.79 -2.40 -11.04
CA VAL A 122 -3.48 -1.81 -11.35
C VAL A 122 -3.37 -0.41 -10.77
N ILE A 123 -4.35 0.46 -11.04
CA ILE A 123 -4.37 1.83 -10.48
C ILE A 123 -4.43 1.77 -8.95
N ALA A 124 -5.23 0.86 -8.40
CA ALA A 124 -5.39 0.70 -6.98
C ALA A 124 -4.11 0.25 -6.25
N SER A 125 -3.12 -0.32 -6.96
CA SER A 125 -1.84 -0.76 -6.36
C SER A 125 -0.87 0.38 -6.02
N PHE A 126 -1.14 1.60 -6.46
CA PHE A 126 -0.32 2.78 -6.18
C PHE A 126 -0.95 3.64 -5.08
N ILE A 127 -0.16 4.40 -4.34
CA ILE A 127 -0.66 5.63 -3.70
C ILE A 127 -0.51 6.80 -4.69
N ASN A 128 -1.27 7.88 -4.51
CA ASN A 128 -1.11 9.07 -5.34
C ASN A 128 -0.88 10.29 -4.46
N ILE A 129 0.13 11.07 -4.83
CA ILE A 129 0.49 12.30 -4.13
C ILE A 129 0.36 13.47 -5.09
N ASP A 130 -0.52 14.41 -4.77
CA ASP A 130 -0.62 15.67 -5.51
C ASP A 130 0.60 16.53 -5.19
N THR A 131 1.58 16.54 -6.10
CA THR A 131 2.85 17.25 -5.93
C THR A 131 2.72 18.77 -6.04
N LEU A 132 1.56 19.29 -6.46
CA LEU A 132 1.27 20.72 -6.45
C LEU A 132 0.84 21.17 -5.05
N LEU A 133 0.12 20.30 -4.33
CA LEU A 133 -0.33 20.53 -2.97
C LEU A 133 0.72 20.15 -1.93
N TYR A 134 1.39 19.00 -2.12
CA TYR A 134 2.30 18.43 -1.15
C TYR A 134 3.70 18.29 -1.73
N ARG A 135 4.71 18.79 -1.01
CA ARG A 135 6.13 18.74 -1.44
C ARG A 135 6.93 17.66 -0.75
N LYS A 136 6.46 17.14 0.38
CA LYS A 136 7.10 16.08 1.15
C LYS A 136 6.10 14.98 1.48
N ALA A 137 6.58 13.75 1.52
CA ALA A 137 5.82 12.56 1.85
C ALA A 137 6.67 11.61 2.70
#